data_AF-A0A9D0NZ08-F1
#
_entry.id   AF-A0A9D0NZ08-F1
#
_cell.length_a   1.000
_cell.length_b   1.000
_cell.length_c   1.000
_cell.angle_alpha   90.00
_cell.angle_beta   90.00
_cell.angle_gamma   90.00
#
_symmetry.space_group_name_H-M   'P 1'
#
loop_
_entity.id
_entity.type
_entity.pdbx_description
1 polymer ?
#
loop_
_entity_poly.entity_id
_entity_poly.type
_entity_poly.pdbx_seq_one_letter_code
_entity_poly.pdbx_strand_id
1 'polypeptide(L)'
;MDTLEHVGPAKRKEFISRISGLAKQGILFGFPASDRGEAEETDRHVDNIYRSEFGTGYSWLKEHFELSLPSVEEVVNQLEELGWNCCVIGHGYVPWLQELLGLTICVWDIPEGKELVLDISRDFNEILYPYDFCSPSYRQFVLATREKVAGKVCSFPSVLPNEIVEFYAGLIERFRVGLLHVATSTHRNRNKLLDEHCALQQTREQLENDRAKLENDRAMLMAMLYAIQNSFSWRLTRPLRVLRRKFRREKIYDSGKGTTTQN
;
A
#
# COMPACT_ATOMS: atom_id res chain seq x y z
N MET A 1 -9.19 -10.89 22.94
CA MET A 1 -10.06 -10.15 22.01
C MET A 1 -9.59 -8.71 22.01
N ASP A 2 -9.32 -8.16 20.83
CA ASP A 2 -8.85 -6.79 20.61
C ASP A 2 -10.02 -5.97 20.04
N THR A 3 -10.93 -5.56 20.92
CA THR A 3 -12.29 -5.15 20.51
C THR A 3 -12.97 -4.14 21.42
N LEU A 4 -12.52 -3.95 22.67
CA LEU A 4 -13.25 -3.13 23.64
C LEU A 4 -13.22 -1.64 23.30
N GLU A 5 -12.15 -1.20 22.65
CA GLU A 5 -11.99 0.13 22.04
C GLU A 5 -13.03 0.41 20.94
N HIS A 6 -13.54 -0.63 20.27
CA HIS A 6 -14.55 -0.54 19.22
C HIS A 6 -15.99 -0.69 19.75
N VAL A 7 -16.16 -1.01 21.04
CA VAL A 7 -17.47 -1.05 21.70
C VAL A 7 -17.74 0.29 22.36
N GLY A 8 -18.84 0.95 21.97
CA GLY A 8 -19.21 2.23 22.56
C GLY A 8 -19.37 2.17 24.10
N PRO A 9 -18.99 3.23 24.85
CA PRO A 9 -18.86 3.18 26.31
C PRO A 9 -20.07 2.62 27.04
N ALA A 10 -21.29 3.03 26.62
CA ALA A 10 -22.55 2.59 27.23
C ALA A 10 -22.81 1.08 27.09
N LYS A 11 -22.22 0.41 26.11
CA LYS A 11 -22.42 -1.02 25.82
C LYS A 11 -21.29 -1.91 26.35
N ARG A 12 -20.16 -1.34 26.81
CA ARG A 12 -18.99 -2.11 27.27
C ARG A 12 -19.33 -3.05 28.41
N LYS A 13 -20.09 -2.56 29.41
CA LYS A 13 -20.49 -3.40 30.55
C LYS A 13 -21.33 -4.60 30.12
N GLU A 14 -22.36 -4.39 29.30
CA GLU A 14 -23.19 -5.49 28.78
C GLU A 14 -22.36 -6.49 27.97
N PHE A 15 -21.45 -5.98 27.13
CA PHE A 15 -20.54 -6.79 26.33
C PHE A 15 -19.66 -7.69 27.23
N ILE A 16 -19.00 -7.13 28.24
CA ILE A 16 -18.16 -7.88 29.18
C ILE A 16 -18.98 -8.94 29.93
N SER A 17 -20.18 -8.60 30.41
CA SER A 17 -21.08 -9.55 31.07
C SER A 17 -21.48 -10.71 30.14
N ARG A 18 -21.75 -10.43 28.86
CA ARG A 18 -22.07 -11.48 27.88
C ARG A 18 -20.89 -12.40 27.59
N ILE A 19 -19.69 -11.84 27.41
CA ILE A 19 -18.47 -12.65 27.23
C ILE A 19 -18.20 -13.51 28.47
N SER A 20 -18.36 -12.93 29.67
CA SER A 20 -18.24 -13.64 30.94
C SER A 20 -19.19 -14.84 31.06
N GLY A 21 -20.46 -14.69 30.66
CA GLY A 21 -21.43 -15.80 30.67
C GLY A 21 -21.12 -16.92 29.66
N LEU A 22 -20.42 -16.61 28.57
CA LEU A 22 -20.02 -17.58 27.55
C LEU A 22 -18.68 -18.27 27.87
N ALA A 23 -17.79 -17.58 28.58
CA ALA A 23 -16.45 -18.08 28.88
C ALA A 23 -16.47 -19.14 29.99
N LYS A 24 -15.87 -20.30 29.71
CA LYS A 24 -15.80 -21.42 30.66
C LYS A 24 -14.60 -21.35 31.61
N GLN A 25 -13.42 -21.04 31.09
CA GLN A 25 -12.14 -21.17 31.81
C GLN A 25 -11.38 -19.85 31.98
N GLY A 26 -11.37 -19.02 30.93
CA GLY A 26 -10.71 -17.73 30.98
C GLY A 26 -11.14 -16.78 29.87
N ILE A 27 -10.79 -15.52 30.05
CA ILE A 27 -11.04 -14.39 29.15
C ILE A 27 -9.74 -13.63 29.01
N LEU A 28 -9.39 -13.24 27.80
CA LEU A 28 -8.27 -12.34 27.55
C LEU A 28 -8.78 -11.15 26.75
N PHE A 29 -8.81 -9.97 27.34
CA PHE A 29 -9.04 -8.71 26.64
C PHE A 29 -7.71 -8.03 26.37
N GLY A 30 -7.54 -7.51 25.16
CA GLY A 30 -6.48 -6.57 24.79
C GLY A 30 -7.14 -5.28 24.34
N PHE A 31 -6.62 -4.14 24.75
CA PHE A 31 -7.09 -2.82 24.33
C PHE A 31 -6.08 -1.74 24.73
N PRO A 32 -6.00 -0.62 24.00
CA PRO A 32 -5.33 0.57 24.50
C PRO A 32 -6.12 1.17 25.67
N ALA A 33 -5.42 1.62 26.71
CA ALA A 33 -6.03 1.95 27.99
C ALA A 33 -6.06 3.46 28.30
N SER A 34 -7.17 3.94 28.86
CA SER A 34 -7.37 5.36 29.18
C SER A 34 -6.83 5.78 30.55
N ASP A 35 -6.53 4.85 31.46
CA ASP A 35 -6.39 5.10 32.91
C ASP A 35 -5.37 6.18 33.28
N ARG A 36 -4.32 6.31 32.47
CA ARG A 36 -3.21 7.26 32.70
C ARG A 36 -2.96 8.20 31.51
N GLY A 37 -3.74 8.05 30.44
CA GLY A 37 -3.71 8.94 29.26
C GLY A 37 -2.57 8.72 28.26
N GLU A 38 -1.57 7.87 28.54
CA GLU A 38 -0.43 7.68 27.62
C GLU A 38 -0.86 7.05 26.29
N ALA A 39 -1.88 6.18 26.28
CA ALA A 39 -2.40 5.59 25.05
C ALA A 39 -3.10 6.64 24.17
N GLU A 40 -3.90 7.52 24.77
CA GLU A 40 -4.55 8.60 24.02
C GLU A 40 -3.53 9.63 23.50
N GLU A 41 -2.49 9.92 24.29
CA GLU A 41 -1.38 10.77 23.84
C GLU A 41 -0.62 10.13 22.68
N THR A 42 -0.40 8.82 22.73
CA THR A 42 0.21 8.05 21.65
C THR A 42 -0.63 8.08 20.38
N ASP A 43 -1.93 7.87 20.49
CA ASP A 43 -2.85 7.97 19.35
C ASP A 43 -2.80 9.38 18.73
N ARG A 44 -2.83 10.44 19.56
CA ARG A 44 -2.68 11.82 19.07
C ARG A 44 -1.33 12.06 18.40
N HIS A 45 -0.24 11.54 18.96
CA HIS A 45 1.10 11.70 18.40
C HIS A 45 1.20 11.06 17.02
N VAL A 46 0.76 9.81 16.90
CA VAL A 46 0.75 9.04 15.65
C VAL A 46 -0.16 9.69 14.62
N ASP A 47 -1.36 10.13 15.02
CA ASP A 47 -2.29 10.85 14.14
C ASP A 47 -1.70 12.18 13.65
N ASN A 48 -0.96 12.91 14.50
CA ASN A 48 -0.32 14.16 14.12
C ASN A 48 0.82 13.95 13.11
N ILE A 49 1.64 12.92 13.27
CA ILE A 49 2.67 12.55 12.28
C ILE A 49 1.99 12.21 10.95
N TYR A 50 0.94 11.39 10.98
CA TYR A 50 0.22 11.03 9.76
C TYR A 50 -0.41 12.25 9.07
N ARG A 51 -1.02 13.15 9.85
CA ARG A 51 -1.60 14.40 9.34
C ARG A 51 -0.56 15.33 8.73
N SER A 52 0.65 15.42 9.30
CA SER A 52 1.68 16.29 8.74
C SER A 52 2.12 15.84 7.35
N GLU A 53 2.11 14.53 7.10
CA GLU A 53 2.48 13.95 5.80
C GLU A 53 1.33 13.94 4.78
N PHE A 54 0.10 13.59 5.20
CA PHE A 54 -1.02 13.36 4.26
C PHE A 54 -2.14 14.40 4.32
N GLY A 55 -2.11 15.33 5.27
CA GLY A 55 -3.14 16.36 5.45
C GLY A 55 -4.47 15.86 6.02
N THR A 56 -4.59 14.56 6.31
CA THR A 56 -5.79 13.93 6.89
C THR A 56 -5.43 13.05 8.08
N GLY A 57 -6.39 12.81 8.99
CA GLY A 57 -6.18 11.92 10.12
C GLY A 57 -6.01 10.45 9.72
N TYR A 58 -5.30 9.68 10.54
CA TYR A 58 -5.11 8.26 10.35
C TYR A 58 -6.44 7.53 10.63
N SER A 59 -7.02 6.95 9.57
CA SER A 59 -8.38 6.39 9.61
C SER A 59 -8.60 5.34 10.71
N TRP A 60 -7.57 4.57 11.05
CA TRP A 60 -7.64 3.52 12.07
C TRP A 60 -7.77 4.05 13.50
N LEU A 61 -7.35 5.30 13.77
CA LEU A 61 -7.49 5.93 15.09
C LEU A 61 -8.79 6.70 15.25
N LYS A 62 -9.56 6.87 14.18
CA LYS A 62 -10.82 7.61 14.20
C LYS A 62 -11.78 7.06 15.26
N GLU A 63 -11.94 5.75 15.31
CA GLU A 63 -12.84 5.10 16.26
C GLU A 63 -12.38 5.26 17.71
N HIS A 64 -11.06 5.27 17.97
CA HIS A 64 -10.53 5.51 19.31
C HIS A 64 -10.91 6.90 19.83
N PHE A 65 -10.86 7.92 18.96
CA PHE A 65 -11.27 9.27 19.32
C PHE A 65 -12.79 9.40 19.49
N GLU A 66 -13.57 8.70 18.68
CA GLU A 66 -15.04 8.79 18.72
C GLU A 66 -15.65 7.98 19.88
N LEU A 67 -15.08 6.83 20.21
CA LEU A 67 -15.63 5.89 21.20
C LEU A 67 -14.95 5.97 22.56
N SER A 68 -13.87 6.75 22.69
CA SER A 68 -12.95 6.80 23.83
C SER A 68 -12.27 5.46 24.12
N LEU A 69 -11.14 5.49 24.81
CA LEU A 69 -10.47 4.25 25.21
C LEU A 69 -11.13 3.65 26.47
N PRO A 70 -11.15 2.31 26.62
CA PRO A 70 -11.60 1.65 27.84
C PRO A 70 -10.61 1.84 29.00
N SER A 71 -11.12 1.85 30.24
CA SER A 71 -10.31 1.82 31.47
C SER A 71 -10.04 0.37 31.90
N VAL A 72 -8.79 0.07 32.21
CA VAL A 72 -8.38 -1.20 32.81
C VAL A 72 -9.05 -1.40 34.17
N GLU A 73 -9.06 -0.36 35.01
CA GLU A 73 -9.66 -0.44 36.34
C GLU A 73 -11.13 -0.84 36.26
N GLU A 74 -11.92 -0.20 35.38
CA GLU A 74 -13.33 -0.55 35.20
C GLU A 74 -13.54 -1.98 34.69
N VAL A 75 -12.72 -2.42 33.72
CA VAL A 75 -12.80 -3.76 33.15
C VAL A 75 -12.45 -4.83 34.20
N VAL A 76 -11.39 -4.60 34.98
CA VAL A 76 -10.95 -5.51 36.05
C VAL A 76 -12.01 -5.60 37.14
N ASN A 77 -12.49 -4.46 37.65
CA ASN A 77 -13.53 -4.42 38.69
C ASN A 77 -14.78 -5.19 38.24
N GLN A 78 -15.24 -4.97 37.01
CA GLN A 78 -16.42 -5.67 36.50
C GLN A 78 -16.19 -7.19 36.38
N LEU A 79 -15.01 -7.63 35.92
CA LEU A 79 -14.71 -9.05 35.83
C LEU A 79 -14.62 -9.70 37.22
N GLU A 80 -14.03 -9.01 38.20
CA GLU A 80 -13.97 -9.48 39.58
C GLU A 80 -15.36 -9.59 40.22
N GLU A 81 -16.25 -8.61 40.00
CA GLU A 81 -17.67 -8.68 40.39
C GLU A 81 -18.39 -9.89 39.76
N LEU A 82 -17.99 -10.30 38.56
CA LEU A 82 -18.52 -11.48 37.86
C LEU A 82 -17.83 -12.80 38.28
N GLY A 83 -16.99 -12.76 39.32
CA GLY A 83 -16.34 -13.93 39.91
C GLY A 83 -15.13 -14.44 39.13
N TRP A 84 -14.40 -13.55 38.46
CA TRP A 84 -13.12 -13.84 37.82
C TRP A 84 -11.96 -13.37 38.69
N ASN A 85 -10.80 -14.03 38.57
CA ASN A 85 -9.53 -13.54 39.09
C ASN A 85 -8.77 -12.88 37.93
N CYS A 86 -8.34 -11.63 38.11
CA CYS A 86 -7.73 -10.86 37.04
C CYS A 86 -6.22 -10.69 37.22
N CYS A 87 -5.51 -10.64 36.09
CA CYS A 87 -4.11 -10.22 35.99
C CYS A 87 -3.97 -9.28 34.78
N VAL A 88 -3.17 -8.23 34.92
CA VAL A 88 -2.96 -7.24 33.86
C VAL A 88 -1.51 -7.27 33.40
N ILE A 89 -1.30 -7.27 32.08
CA ILE A 89 0.01 -7.21 31.43
C ILE A 89 0.01 -6.06 30.43
N GLY A 90 0.97 -5.14 30.58
CA GLY A 90 1.18 -4.07 29.62
C GLY A 90 2.02 -4.50 28.42
N HIS A 91 1.77 -3.93 27.25
CA HIS A 91 2.51 -4.17 26.00
C HIS A 91 2.50 -2.93 25.09
N GLY A 92 3.52 -2.79 24.25
CA GLY A 92 3.72 -1.63 23.39
C GLY A 92 4.28 -0.48 24.20
N TYR A 93 5.58 -0.52 24.47
CA TYR A 93 6.28 0.52 25.23
C TYR A 93 6.11 1.86 24.51
N VAL A 94 5.44 2.80 25.18
CA VAL A 94 4.91 4.03 24.56
C VAL A 94 5.98 4.82 23.80
N PRO A 95 7.18 5.08 24.36
CA PRO A 95 8.21 5.83 23.64
C PRO A 95 8.62 5.21 22.30
N TRP A 96 8.62 3.88 22.19
CA TRP A 96 8.96 3.19 20.95
C TRP A 96 7.79 3.19 19.97
N LEU A 97 6.59 2.88 20.47
CA LEU A 97 5.40 2.83 19.65
C LEU A 97 5.11 4.18 18.99
N GLN A 98 5.23 5.28 19.73
CA GLN A 98 4.99 6.64 19.23
C GLN A 98 5.81 6.96 17.98
N GLU A 99 7.14 6.76 18.04
CA GLU A 99 8.00 7.07 16.91
C GLU A 99 7.93 5.98 15.82
N LEU A 100 8.11 4.70 16.17
CA LEU A 100 8.20 3.63 15.17
C LEU A 100 6.90 3.44 14.41
N LEU A 101 5.74 3.45 15.10
CA LEU A 101 4.47 3.32 14.41
C LEU A 101 4.22 4.54 13.53
N GLY A 102 4.43 5.75 14.05
CA GLY A 102 4.25 6.99 13.31
C GLY A 102 5.08 7.03 12.01
N LEU A 103 6.35 6.66 12.07
CA LEU A 103 7.21 6.58 10.88
C LEU A 103 6.76 5.45 9.94
N THR A 104 6.47 4.28 10.47
CA THR A 104 6.10 3.09 9.68
C THR A 104 4.84 3.31 8.85
N ILE A 105 3.77 3.85 9.44
CA ILE A 105 2.51 4.07 8.73
C ILE A 105 2.65 5.08 7.59
N CYS A 106 3.63 6.00 7.67
CA CYS A 106 3.83 7.02 6.63
C CYS A 106 4.56 6.48 5.40
N VAL A 107 5.26 5.35 5.50
CA VAL A 107 6.03 4.78 4.38
C VAL A 107 5.62 3.40 3.96
N TRP A 108 4.66 2.78 4.65
CA TRP A 108 4.20 1.42 4.37
C TRP A 108 3.73 1.20 2.92
N ASP A 109 3.05 2.21 2.34
CA ASP A 109 2.51 2.15 0.98
C ASP A 109 3.54 2.52 -0.11
N ILE A 110 4.76 2.89 0.27
CA ILE A 110 5.87 3.17 -0.65
C ILE A 110 6.66 1.88 -0.83
N PRO A 111 6.80 1.31 -2.04
CA PRO A 111 7.50 0.04 -2.24
C PRO A 111 8.91 -0.01 -1.64
N GLU A 112 9.73 1.02 -1.89
CA GLU A 112 11.07 1.14 -1.33
C GLU A 112 11.04 1.41 0.20
N GLY A 113 9.99 2.07 0.69
CA GLY A 113 9.77 2.28 2.12
C GLY A 113 9.41 1.00 2.87
N LYS A 114 8.66 0.09 2.22
CA LYS A 114 8.25 -1.18 2.80
C LYS A 114 9.45 -2.07 3.15
N GLU A 115 10.44 -2.18 2.28
CA GLU A 115 11.66 -2.96 2.58
C GLU A 115 12.40 -2.40 3.80
N LEU A 116 12.54 -1.07 3.89
CA LEU A 116 13.10 -0.42 5.07
C LEU A 116 12.31 -0.74 6.35
N VAL A 117 10.98 -0.68 6.30
CA VAL A 117 10.12 -1.04 7.46
C VAL A 117 10.34 -2.49 7.87
N LEU A 118 10.43 -3.42 6.91
CA LEU A 118 10.62 -4.84 7.20
C LEU A 118 11.98 -5.10 7.86
N ASP A 119 13.03 -4.42 7.40
CA ASP A 119 14.36 -4.50 8.01
C ASP A 119 14.37 -3.97 9.44
N ILE A 120 13.77 -2.80 9.68
CA ILE A 120 13.65 -2.23 11.03
C ILE A 120 12.78 -3.11 11.94
N SER A 121 11.70 -3.69 11.40
CA SER A 121 10.82 -4.59 12.15
C SER A 121 11.54 -5.86 12.58
N ARG A 122 12.48 -6.37 11.78
CA ARG A 122 13.31 -7.52 12.12
C ARG A 122 14.20 -7.22 13.33
N ASP A 123 14.93 -6.11 13.27
CA ASP A 123 15.78 -5.63 14.38
C ASP A 123 14.96 -5.43 15.67
N PHE A 124 13.77 -4.83 15.54
CA PHE A 124 12.85 -4.66 16.66
C PHE A 124 12.45 -6.00 17.28
N ASN A 125 11.99 -6.95 16.45
CA ASN A 125 11.50 -8.25 16.92
C ASN A 125 12.60 -9.11 17.56
N GLU A 126 13.83 -9.02 17.07
CA GLU A 126 14.95 -9.82 17.57
C GLU A 126 15.55 -9.24 18.86
N ILE A 127 15.56 -7.92 19.01
CA ILE A 127 16.34 -7.24 20.08
C ILE A 127 15.45 -6.47 21.06
N LEU A 128 14.48 -5.71 20.55
CA LEU A 128 13.67 -4.79 21.36
C LEU A 128 12.42 -5.45 21.95
N TYR A 129 11.79 -6.39 21.24
CA TYR A 129 10.54 -7.04 21.65
C TYR A 129 10.49 -7.53 23.12
N PRO A 130 11.55 -8.15 23.70
CA PRO A 130 11.52 -8.58 25.10
C PRO A 130 11.25 -7.46 26.11
N TYR A 131 11.50 -6.22 25.72
CA TYR A 131 11.36 -5.02 26.53
C TYR A 131 10.11 -4.20 26.18
N ASP A 132 9.34 -4.60 25.16
CA ASP A 132 8.10 -3.92 24.76
C ASP A 132 6.96 -4.07 25.79
N PHE A 133 7.19 -4.88 26.83
CA PHE A 133 6.34 -5.05 28.00
C PHE A 133 6.69 -4.08 29.16
N CYS A 134 7.67 -3.19 28.97
CA CYS A 134 7.99 -2.14 29.93
C CYS A 134 6.85 -1.12 30.07
N SER A 135 6.84 -0.41 31.19
CA SER A 135 5.93 0.71 31.46
C SER A 135 6.61 2.05 31.13
N PRO A 136 5.91 3.05 30.58
CA PRO A 136 4.48 3.05 30.22
C PRO A 136 4.19 2.23 28.97
N SER A 137 3.03 1.57 28.94
CA SER A 137 2.59 0.70 27.84
C SER A 137 1.26 1.17 27.26
N TYR A 138 1.17 1.10 25.94
CA TYR A 138 0.01 1.52 25.17
C TYR A 138 -1.17 0.57 25.35
N ARG A 139 -0.94 -0.73 25.14
CA ARG A 139 -1.95 -1.78 25.21
C ARG A 139 -1.89 -2.49 26.56
N GLN A 140 -3.06 -2.78 27.10
CA GLN A 140 -3.21 -3.54 28.33
C GLN A 140 -3.94 -4.84 28.01
N PHE A 141 -3.39 -5.93 28.51
CA PHE A 141 -3.97 -7.27 28.42
C PHE A 141 -4.52 -7.66 29.77
N VAL A 142 -5.85 -7.79 29.87
CA VAL A 142 -6.54 -8.28 31.07
C VAL A 142 -6.84 -9.77 30.89
N LEU A 143 -6.11 -10.61 31.61
CA LEU A 143 -6.33 -12.04 31.72
C LEU A 143 -7.24 -12.32 32.94
N ALA A 144 -8.44 -12.83 32.69
CA ALA A 144 -9.40 -13.23 33.71
C ALA A 144 -9.54 -14.77 33.72
N THR A 145 -9.40 -15.42 34.87
CA THR A 145 -9.52 -16.89 35.02
C THR A 145 -10.39 -17.27 36.23
N ARG A 146 -11.06 -18.43 36.16
CA ARG A 146 -11.88 -18.93 37.28
C ARG A 146 -11.04 -19.32 38.49
N GLU A 147 -9.91 -19.96 38.23
CA GLU A 147 -8.92 -20.27 39.24
C GLU A 147 -7.89 -19.15 39.32
N LYS A 148 -7.33 -18.94 40.50
CA LYS A 148 -6.25 -17.97 40.67
C LYS A 148 -5.02 -18.48 39.93
N VAL A 149 -4.52 -17.71 38.97
CA VAL A 149 -3.28 -18.07 38.27
C VAL A 149 -2.14 -18.03 39.29
N ALA A 150 -1.59 -19.20 39.63
CA ALA A 150 -0.47 -19.32 40.55
C ALA A 150 0.84 -18.98 39.83
N GLY A 151 1.43 -17.82 40.14
CA GLY A 151 2.76 -17.41 39.65
C GLY A 151 2.81 -16.01 39.06
N LYS A 152 4.03 -15.49 38.84
CA LYS A 152 4.24 -14.35 37.92
C LYS A 152 3.86 -14.84 36.53
N VAL A 153 2.72 -14.39 36.00
CA VAL A 153 2.20 -14.82 34.68
C VAL A 153 3.26 -14.63 33.59
N CYS A 154 4.11 -13.60 33.72
CA CYS A 154 5.36 -13.44 33.00
C CYS A 154 6.33 -12.59 33.85
N SER A 155 7.65 -12.80 33.70
CA SER A 155 8.67 -11.88 34.22
C SER A 155 9.28 -11.09 33.08
N PHE A 156 8.76 -9.88 32.85
CA PHE A 156 9.35 -8.94 31.90
C PHE A 156 10.33 -8.00 32.62
N PRO A 157 11.36 -7.50 31.92
CA PRO A 157 12.18 -6.42 32.43
C PRO A 157 11.29 -5.22 32.79
N SER A 158 11.53 -4.61 33.96
CA SER A 158 10.84 -3.40 34.39
C SER A 158 11.61 -2.13 34.05
N VAL A 159 12.87 -2.27 33.61
CA VAL A 159 13.79 -1.19 33.30
C VAL A 159 14.55 -1.57 32.03
N LEU A 160 14.71 -0.60 31.14
CA LEU A 160 15.52 -0.75 29.93
C LEU A 160 17.01 -0.70 30.30
N PRO A 161 17.81 -1.71 29.91
CA PRO A 161 19.27 -1.61 29.95
C PRO A 161 19.75 -0.46 29.05
N ASN A 162 20.87 0.17 29.43
CA ASN A 162 21.43 1.27 28.63
C ASN A 162 21.76 0.84 27.20
N GLU A 163 22.22 -0.40 27.01
CA GLU A 163 22.55 -0.93 25.69
C GLU A 163 21.33 -0.99 24.77
N ILE A 164 20.14 -1.23 25.35
CA ILE A 164 18.86 -1.28 24.62
C ILE A 164 18.39 0.13 24.26
N VAL A 165 18.57 1.10 25.15
CA VAL A 165 18.28 2.51 24.88
C VAL A 165 19.17 3.03 23.73
N GLU A 166 20.47 2.73 23.78
CA GLU A 166 21.42 3.07 22.72
C GLU A 166 21.10 2.38 21.40
N PHE A 167 20.74 1.10 21.45
CA PHE A 167 20.32 0.35 20.26
C PHE A 167 19.09 0.97 19.61
N TYR A 168 18.05 1.30 20.39
CA TYR A 168 16.85 1.96 19.89
C TYR A 168 17.17 3.30 19.23
N ALA A 169 17.99 4.14 19.86
CA ALA A 169 18.41 5.42 19.28
C ALA A 169 19.12 5.23 17.93
N GLY A 170 20.03 4.25 17.84
CA GLY A 170 20.69 3.90 16.59
C GLY A 170 19.74 3.33 15.53
N LEU A 171 18.73 2.57 15.94
CA LEU A 171 17.70 2.02 15.05
C LEU A 171 16.83 3.14 14.46
N ILE A 172 16.40 4.11 15.27
CA ILE A 172 15.65 5.29 14.80
C ILE A 172 16.48 6.12 13.83
N GLU A 173 17.77 6.33 14.10
CA GLU A 173 18.63 7.08 13.19
C GLU A 173 18.80 6.35 11.84
N ARG A 174 18.99 5.02 11.87
CA ARG A 174 19.00 4.22 10.63
C ARG A 174 17.68 4.33 9.87
N PHE A 175 16.55 4.31 10.57
CA PHE A 175 15.24 4.50 9.95
C PHE A 175 15.18 5.87 9.26
N ARG A 176 15.51 6.96 9.96
CA ARG A 176 15.49 8.33 9.40
C ARG A 176 16.40 8.49 8.17
N VAL A 177 17.61 7.94 8.22
CA VAL A 177 18.53 7.93 7.06
C VAL A 177 17.94 7.11 5.91
N GLY A 178 17.35 5.96 6.20
CA GLY A 178 16.64 5.15 5.21
C GLY A 178 15.47 5.89 4.57
N LEU A 179 14.69 6.64 5.35
CA LEU A 179 13.58 7.46 4.84
C LEU A 179 14.06 8.53 3.86
N LEU A 180 15.18 9.19 4.17
CA LEU A 180 15.80 10.14 3.24
C LEU A 180 16.21 9.45 1.94
N HIS A 181 16.77 8.24 2.02
CA HIS A 181 17.09 7.46 0.83
C HIS A 181 15.84 7.15 0.00
N VAL A 182 14.77 6.64 0.62
CA VAL A 182 13.48 6.34 -0.02
C VAL A 182 12.88 7.59 -0.68
N ALA A 183 12.92 8.75 -0.01
CA ALA A 183 12.43 10.00 -0.57
C ALA A 183 13.24 10.40 -1.82
N THR A 184 14.56 10.29 -1.77
CA THR A 184 15.42 10.64 -2.92
C THR A 184 15.28 9.67 -4.09
N SER A 185 15.14 8.37 -3.84
CA SER A 185 14.91 7.37 -4.90
C SER A 185 13.55 7.56 -5.55
N THR A 186 12.50 7.77 -4.76
CA THR A 186 11.14 8.05 -5.25
C THR A 186 11.13 9.31 -6.11
N HIS A 187 11.80 10.38 -5.67
CA HIS A 187 11.89 11.62 -6.46
C HIS A 187 12.62 11.40 -7.80
N ARG A 188 13.74 10.66 -7.81
CA ARG A 188 14.46 10.32 -9.04
C ARG A 188 13.62 9.48 -9.99
N ASN A 189 12.92 8.46 -9.47
CA ASN A 189 12.05 7.60 -10.26
C ASN A 189 10.90 8.41 -10.89
N ARG A 190 10.29 9.32 -10.13
CA ARG A 190 9.26 10.22 -10.64
C ARG A 190 9.77 11.12 -11.76
N ASN A 191 10.94 11.74 -11.60
CA ASN A 191 11.51 12.60 -12.64
C ASN A 191 11.82 11.80 -13.92
N LYS A 192 12.37 10.59 -13.77
CA LYS A 192 12.61 9.69 -14.92
C LYS A 192 11.30 9.36 -15.66
N LEU A 193 10.22 9.05 -14.94
CA LEU A 193 8.91 8.79 -15.55
C LEU A 193 8.34 10.02 -16.26
N LEU A 194 8.56 11.23 -15.72
CA LEU A 194 8.16 12.48 -16.38
C LEU A 194 8.93 12.71 -17.68
N ASP A 195 10.24 12.45 -17.69
CA ASP A 195 11.09 12.56 -18.87
C ASP A 195 10.66 11.55 -19.95
N GLU A 196 10.40 10.30 -19.56
CA GLU A 196 9.86 9.26 -20.44
C GLU A 196 8.49 9.65 -21.01
N HIS A 197 7.61 10.22 -20.19
CA HIS A 197 6.31 10.70 -20.66
C HIS A 197 6.46 11.85 -21.68
N CYS A 198 7.36 12.80 -21.43
CA CYS A 198 7.63 13.90 -22.35
C CYS A 198 8.18 13.39 -23.69
N ALA A 199 9.12 12.44 -23.66
CA ALA A 199 9.67 11.82 -24.87
C ALA A 199 8.60 11.06 -25.67
N LEU A 200 7.68 10.36 -24.99
CA LEU A 200 6.54 9.69 -25.63
C LEU A 200 5.57 10.68 -26.28
N GLN A 201 5.31 11.83 -25.65
CA GLN A 201 4.46 12.88 -26.23
C GLN A 201 5.09 13.47 -27.50
N GLN A 202 6.38 13.79 -27.47
CA GLN A 202 7.10 14.28 -28.66
C GLN A 202 7.08 13.26 -29.81
N THR A 203 7.31 11.99 -29.48
CA THR A 203 7.26 10.90 -30.46
C THR A 203 5.86 10.78 -31.08
N ARG A 204 4.82 10.90 -30.26
CA ARG A 204 3.42 10.88 -30.73
C ARG A 204 3.12 12.06 -31.66
N GLU A 205 3.54 13.26 -31.31
CA GLU A 205 3.36 14.46 -32.14
C GLU A 205 4.07 14.32 -33.49
N GLN A 206 5.31 13.79 -33.47
CA GLN A 206 6.05 13.51 -34.70
C GLN A 206 5.32 12.51 -35.59
N LEU A 207 4.78 11.42 -35.02
CA LEU A 207 4.01 10.43 -35.77
C LEU A 207 2.69 11.01 -36.33
N GLU A 208 2.03 11.90 -35.60
CA GLU A 208 0.83 12.59 -36.08
C GLU A 208 1.16 13.54 -37.25
N ASN A 209 2.27 14.27 -37.18
CA ASN A 209 2.77 15.11 -38.27
C ASN A 209 3.15 14.29 -39.51
N ASP A 210 3.89 13.19 -39.32
CA ASP A 210 4.28 12.29 -40.41
C ASP A 210 3.06 11.63 -41.07
N ARG A 211 2.06 11.25 -40.28
CA ARG A 211 0.78 10.76 -40.79
C ARG A 211 0.05 11.82 -41.61
N ALA A 212 -0.04 13.05 -41.14
CA ALA A 212 -0.68 14.15 -41.88
C ALA A 212 0.03 14.41 -43.22
N LYS A 213 1.37 14.35 -43.22
CA LYS A 213 2.17 14.46 -44.45
C LYS A 213 1.88 13.33 -45.43
N LEU A 214 1.84 12.08 -44.96
CA LEU A 214 1.50 10.93 -45.81
C LEU A 214 0.08 11.01 -46.38
N GLU A 215 -0.88 11.51 -45.61
CA GLU A 215 -2.25 11.75 -46.07
C GLU A 215 -2.29 12.83 -47.17
N ASN A 216 -1.54 13.92 -47.02
CA ASN A 216 -1.37 14.95 -48.05
C ASN A 216 -0.71 14.41 -49.32
N ASP A 217 0.39 13.67 -49.19
CA ASP A 217 1.09 13.05 -50.33
C ASP A 217 0.18 12.07 -51.07
N ARG A 218 -0.59 11.26 -50.34
CA ARG A 218 -1.59 10.35 -50.89
C ARG A 218 -2.67 11.11 -51.66
N ALA A 219 -3.20 12.20 -51.10
CA ALA A 219 -4.19 13.05 -51.77
C ALA A 219 -3.62 13.66 -53.07
N MET A 220 -2.38 14.16 -53.05
CA MET A 220 -1.71 14.70 -54.23
C MET A 220 -1.53 13.65 -55.32
N LEU A 221 -1.03 12.46 -54.98
CA LEU A 221 -0.87 11.35 -55.92
C LEU A 221 -2.20 10.93 -56.54
N MET A 222 -3.27 10.84 -55.73
CA MET A 222 -4.60 10.53 -56.23
C MET A 222 -5.09 11.61 -57.22
N ALA A 223 -4.89 12.90 -56.90
CA ALA A 223 -5.24 14.00 -57.80
C ALA A 223 -4.47 13.93 -59.14
N MET A 224 -3.16 13.65 -59.11
CA MET A 224 -2.34 13.44 -60.31
C MET A 224 -2.85 12.26 -61.14
N LEU A 225 -3.17 11.13 -60.50
CA LEU A 225 -3.74 9.96 -61.18
C LEU A 225 -5.07 10.30 -61.85
N TYR A 226 -5.96 11.01 -61.16
CA TYR A 226 -7.23 11.48 -61.75
C TYR A 226 -7.00 12.40 -62.94
N ALA A 227 -6.04 13.33 -62.87
CA ALA A 227 -5.68 14.21 -63.97
C ALA A 227 -5.16 13.44 -65.19
N ILE A 228 -4.24 12.49 -64.99
CA ILE A 228 -3.73 11.61 -66.04
C ILE A 228 -4.87 10.81 -66.68
N GLN A 229 -5.73 10.19 -65.87
CA GLN A 229 -6.84 9.38 -66.35
C GLN A 229 -7.87 10.18 -67.17
N ASN A 230 -8.03 11.46 -66.85
CA ASN A 230 -8.96 12.37 -67.53
C ASN A 230 -8.35 13.11 -68.74
N SER A 231 -7.04 13.00 -68.96
CA SER A 231 -6.38 13.62 -70.12
C SER A 231 -6.86 13.04 -71.46
N PHE A 232 -6.89 13.88 -72.51
CA PHE A 232 -7.34 13.48 -73.85
C PHE A 232 -6.49 12.32 -74.41
N SER A 233 -5.17 12.41 -74.27
CA SER A 233 -4.23 11.36 -74.71
C SER A 233 -4.47 10.01 -74.02
N TRP A 234 -4.78 10.02 -72.71
CA TRP A 234 -5.12 8.80 -71.99
C TRP A 234 -6.46 8.21 -72.46
N ARG A 235 -7.47 9.06 -72.68
CA ARG A 235 -8.79 8.62 -73.20
C ARG A 235 -8.68 8.05 -74.61
N LEU A 236 -7.92 8.71 -75.50
CA LEU A 236 -7.70 8.28 -76.89
C LEU A 236 -6.97 6.93 -76.99
N THR A 237 -5.96 6.71 -76.14
CA THR A 237 -5.18 5.46 -76.11
C THR A 237 -5.82 4.35 -75.27
N ARG A 238 -6.98 4.59 -74.65
CA ARG A 238 -7.67 3.61 -73.79
C ARG A 238 -8.01 2.30 -74.51
N PRO A 239 -8.57 2.30 -75.75
CA PRO A 239 -8.88 1.05 -76.47
C PRO A 239 -7.63 0.20 -76.75
N LEU A 240 -6.53 0.84 -77.16
CA LEU A 240 -5.25 0.18 -77.45
C LEU A 240 -4.65 -0.50 -76.20
N ARG A 241 -4.83 0.09 -75.02
CA ARG A 241 -4.33 -0.47 -73.76
C ARG A 241 -5.17 -1.62 -73.24
N VAL A 242 -6.49 -1.60 -73.47
CA VAL A 242 -7.36 -2.76 -73.19
C VAL A 242 -6.99 -3.93 -74.09
N LEU A 243 -6.76 -3.68 -75.38
CA LEU A 243 -6.28 -4.69 -76.33
C LEU A 243 -4.93 -5.27 -75.91
N ARG A 244 -3.94 -4.43 -75.58
CA ARG A 244 -2.63 -4.88 -75.09
C ARG A 244 -2.73 -5.73 -73.81
N ARG A 245 -3.66 -5.42 -72.90
CA ARG A 245 -3.90 -6.22 -71.68
C ARG A 245 -4.53 -7.59 -72.00
N LYS A 246 -5.44 -7.67 -72.97
CA LYS A 246 -5.99 -8.96 -73.44
C LYS A 246 -4.90 -9.84 -74.05
N PHE A 247 -4.12 -9.30 -74.98
CA PHE A 247 -2.99 -10.02 -75.58
C PHE A 247 -1.95 -10.49 -74.56
N ARG A 248 -1.66 -9.69 -73.52
CA ARG A 248 -0.72 -10.10 -72.46
C ARG A 248 -1.28 -11.20 -71.56
N ARG A 249 -2.60 -11.22 -71.30
CA ARG A 249 -3.25 -12.31 -70.53
C ARG A 249 -3.34 -13.59 -71.34
N GLU A 250 -3.64 -13.51 -72.62
CA GLU A 250 -3.62 -14.66 -73.54
C GLU A 250 -2.22 -15.28 -73.61
N LYS A 251 -1.17 -14.44 -73.73
CA LYS A 251 0.22 -14.93 -73.73
C LYS A 251 0.65 -15.61 -72.42
N ILE A 252 0.15 -15.15 -71.27
CA ILE A 252 0.41 -15.78 -69.96
C ILE A 252 -0.37 -17.10 -69.82
N TYR A 253 -1.61 -17.14 -70.33
CA TYR A 253 -2.47 -18.33 -70.32
C TYR A 253 -1.92 -19.42 -71.26
N ASP A 254 -1.35 -19.05 -72.40
CA ASP A 254 -0.68 -19.98 -73.33
C ASP A 254 0.65 -20.49 -72.76
N SER A 255 1.41 -19.67 -72.02
CA SER A 255 2.63 -20.13 -71.33
C SER A 255 2.37 -20.99 -70.09
N GLY A 256 1.16 -20.96 -69.52
CA GLY A 256 0.76 -21.77 -68.36
C GLY A 256 0.15 -23.13 -68.70
N LYS A 257 -0.24 -23.37 -69.97
CA LYS A 257 -0.74 -24.66 -70.46
C LYS A 257 0.37 -25.59 -70.99
N GLY A 258 1.63 -25.23 -70.81
CA GLY A 258 2.78 -25.96 -71.34
C GLY A 258 3.49 -26.92 -70.37
N THR A 259 3.10 -27.02 -69.11
CA THR A 259 3.76 -27.91 -68.13
C THR A 259 2.75 -28.65 -67.26
N THR A 260 1.97 -29.53 -67.89
CA THR A 260 1.41 -30.71 -67.23
C THR A 260 1.30 -31.81 -68.28
N THR A 261 1.88 -32.99 -67.99
CA THR A 261 2.16 -34.18 -68.84
C THR A 261 3.42 -34.08 -69.73
N GLN A 262 4.42 -34.98 -69.70
CA GLN A 262 4.62 -36.31 -69.11
C GLN A 262 6.14 -36.66 -69.03
N ASN A 263 6.52 -37.51 -68.06
CA ASN A 263 7.71 -38.37 -67.91
C ASN A 263 9.11 -37.76 -67.69
#